data_AF-A0A100Y1S7-F1
#
_entry.id   AF-A0A100Y1S7-F1
#
_cell.length_a   1.000
_cell.length_b   1.000
_cell.length_c   1.000
_cell.angle_alpha   90.00
_cell.angle_beta   90.00
_cell.angle_gamma   90.00
#
_symmetry.space_group_name_H-M   'P 1'
#
loop_
_entity.id
_entity.type
_entity.pdbx_description
1 polymer ?
#
loop_
_entity_poly.entity_id
_entity_poly.type
_entity_poly.pdbx_seq_one_letter_code
_entity_poly.pdbx_strand_id
1 'polypeptide(L)'
;MHRYRYRCTVCRTTSPVVLDPDDLDAEGTAHRQGVHGGHIPDDEIAGQIDRLGRWYAALSPLAALHARIADGLSDLRDEKTMGHYWWASAGAALLIGGTAALTLLLIAAAL
;
A
#
# COMPACT_ATOMS: atom_id res chain seq x y z
N MET A 1 -8.66 -18.43 17.86
CA MET A 1 -8.73 -17.04 18.34
C MET A 1 -7.77 -16.22 17.48
N HIS A 2 -8.29 -15.31 16.67
CA HIS A 2 -7.44 -14.42 15.87
C HIS A 2 -6.88 -13.31 16.78
N ARG A 3 -5.69 -12.82 16.42
CA ARG A 3 -4.99 -11.76 17.15
C ARG A 3 -4.80 -10.61 16.19
N TYR A 4 -5.25 -9.42 16.58
CA TYR A 4 -5.14 -8.22 15.77
C TYR A 4 -4.22 -7.20 16.46
N ARG A 5 -3.60 -6.34 15.65
CA ARG A 5 -2.81 -5.20 16.12
C ARG A 5 -3.06 -4.04 15.19
N TYR A 6 -3.40 -2.90 15.77
CA TYR A 6 -3.52 -1.67 15.01
C TYR A 6 -2.10 -1.15 14.76
N ARG A 7 -1.84 -0.71 13.53
CA ARG A 7 -0.62 0.02 13.18
C ARG A 7 -1.02 1.34 12.55
N CYS A 8 -0.69 2.45 13.22
CA CYS A 8 -0.97 3.77 12.70
C CYS A 8 -0.27 3.99 11.35
N THR A 9 -0.98 4.49 10.35
CA THR A 9 -0.42 4.83 9.03
C THR A 9 0.50 6.05 9.10
N VAL A 10 0.24 6.97 10.04
CA VAL A 10 0.96 8.24 10.21
C VAL A 10 2.30 8.04 10.91
N CYS A 11 2.27 7.61 12.18
CA CYS A 11 3.46 7.51 13.03
C CYS A 11 4.02 6.08 13.16
N ARG A 12 3.40 5.08 12.52
CA ARG A 12 3.80 3.66 12.56
C ARG A 12 3.78 3.00 13.94
N THR A 13 3.24 3.68 14.96
CA THR A 13 2.99 3.12 16.30
C THR A 13 2.08 1.91 16.20
N THR A 14 2.40 0.85 16.94
CA THR A 14 1.65 -0.40 16.97
C THR A 14 0.97 -0.56 18.33
N SER A 15 -0.33 -0.90 18.34
CA SER A 15 -1.09 -1.13 19.56
C SER A 15 -0.73 -2.47 20.23
N PRO A 16 -1.14 -2.67 21.51
CA PRO A 16 -1.25 -3.99 22.10
C PRO A 16 -2.10 -4.95 21.23
N VAL A 17 -1.95 -6.25 21.49
CA VAL A 17 -2.77 -7.27 20.81
C VAL A 17 -4.19 -7.21 21.33
N VAL A 18 -5.15 -7.15 20.41
CA VAL A 18 -6.57 -7.30 20.68
C VAL A 18 -7.11 -8.59 20.05
N LEU A 19 -8.24 -9.07 20.57
CA LEU A 19 -8.83 -10.35 20.14
C LEU A 19 -10.06 -10.17 19.25
N ASP A 20 -10.60 -8.95 19.19
CA ASP A 20 -11.78 -8.59 18.43
C ASP A 20 -11.45 -7.47 17.40
N PRO A 21 -12.01 -7.51 16.17
CA PRO A 21 -11.92 -6.41 15.22
C PRO A 21 -12.50 -5.07 15.72
N ASP A 22 -13.54 -5.08 16.55
CA ASP A 22 -14.13 -3.84 17.07
C ASP A 22 -13.15 -3.14 18.04
N ASP A 23 -12.42 -3.93 18.85
CA ASP A 23 -11.34 -3.44 19.70
C ASP A 23 -10.19 -2.85 18.87
N LEU A 24 -9.93 -3.40 17.67
CA LEU A 24 -8.89 -2.90 16.76
C LEU A 24 -9.21 -1.48 16.29
N ASP A 25 -10.47 -1.22 15.93
CA ASP A 25 -10.91 0.11 15.48
C ASP A 25 -10.96 1.10 16.65
N ALA A 26 -11.35 0.64 17.84
CA ALA A 26 -11.30 1.43 19.07
C ALA A 26 -9.87 1.85 19.42
N GLU A 27 -8.90 0.93 19.37
CA GLU A 27 -7.46 1.22 19.54
C GLU A 27 -6.96 2.24 18.50
N GLY A 28 -7.38 2.09 17.26
CA GLY A 28 -7.08 3.04 16.19
C GLY A 28 -7.60 4.44 16.49
N THR A 29 -8.86 4.54 16.92
CA THR A 29 -9.52 5.81 17.26
C THR A 29 -8.89 6.45 18.49
N ALA A 30 -8.68 5.69 19.56
CA ALA A 30 -8.05 6.18 20.79
C ALA A 30 -6.63 6.69 20.53
N HIS A 31 -5.84 5.96 19.74
CA HIS A 31 -4.51 6.40 19.34
C HIS A 31 -4.55 7.71 18.54
N ARG A 32 -5.40 7.79 17.52
CA ARG A 32 -5.56 9.02 16.71
C ARG A 32 -5.98 10.19 17.60
N GLN A 33 -6.90 9.97 18.52
CA GLN A 33 -7.39 11.04 19.38
C GLN A 33 -6.35 11.51 20.39
N GLY A 34 -5.64 10.59 21.04
CA GLY A 34 -4.64 10.91 22.05
C GLY A 34 -3.30 11.43 21.50
N VAL A 35 -2.85 10.89 20.37
CA VAL A 35 -1.51 11.20 19.82
C VAL A 35 -1.59 12.25 18.71
N HIS A 36 -2.66 12.23 17.92
CA HIS A 36 -2.83 13.16 16.79
C HIS A 36 -3.94 14.19 17.06
N GLY A 37 -4.52 14.25 18.26
CA GLY A 37 -5.58 15.21 18.58
C GLY A 37 -6.89 14.97 17.83
N GLY A 38 -7.09 13.75 17.34
CA GLY A 38 -8.19 13.41 16.44
C GLY A 38 -7.96 13.90 15.02
N HIS A 39 -6.83 14.57 14.78
CA HIS A 39 -6.42 15.00 13.46
C HIS A 39 -6.01 13.77 12.67
N ILE A 40 -6.89 13.40 11.74
CA ILE A 40 -6.49 12.62 10.60
C ILE A 40 -5.71 13.58 9.71
N PRO A 41 -4.48 13.28 9.23
CA PRO A 41 -3.79 14.13 8.25
C PRO A 41 -4.52 14.29 6.89
N ASP A 42 -5.83 14.04 6.82
CA ASP A 42 -6.54 13.58 5.63
C ASP A 42 -7.73 14.48 5.23
N ASP A 43 -7.73 15.77 5.58
CA ASP A 43 -8.54 16.75 4.82
C ASP A 43 -7.71 17.56 3.82
N GLU A 44 -6.37 17.45 3.84
CA GLU A 44 -5.50 18.04 2.81
C GLU A 44 -5.05 17.03 1.75
N ILE A 45 -5.08 15.72 2.05
CA ILE A 45 -4.79 14.64 1.10
C ILE A 45 -5.92 13.59 1.14
N ALA A 46 -6.96 13.79 0.32
CA ALA A 46 -7.95 12.76 0.05
C ALA A 46 -7.39 11.73 -0.96
N GLY A 47 -7.57 10.43 -0.72
CA GLY A 47 -7.14 9.41 -1.67
C GLY A 47 -7.04 7.98 -1.13
N GLN A 48 -6.47 7.09 -1.94
CA GLN A 48 -6.16 5.71 -1.52
C GLN A 48 -4.74 5.64 -0.95
N ILE A 49 -4.51 4.66 -0.06
CA ILE A 49 -3.22 4.35 0.54
C ILE A 49 -2.73 3.02 -0.08
N ASP A 50 -1.43 2.91 -0.36
CA ASP A 50 -0.81 1.66 -0.82
C ASP A 50 -0.67 0.61 0.30
N ARG A 51 -0.35 -0.65 -0.04
CA ARG A 51 -0.14 -1.71 0.98
C ARG A 51 1.01 -1.43 1.95
N LEU A 52 1.92 -0.50 1.64
CA LEU A 52 2.98 -0.07 2.55
C LEU A 52 2.54 1.04 3.50
N GLY A 53 1.33 1.56 3.38
CA GLY A 53 0.80 2.65 4.21
C GLY A 53 1.24 4.04 3.74
N ARG A 54 1.55 4.22 2.45
CA ARG A 54 1.89 5.52 1.85
C ARG A 54 0.71 6.02 1.02
N TRP A 55 0.43 7.32 1.07
CA TRP A 55 -0.58 7.96 0.23
C TRP A 55 -0.18 7.92 -1.24
N TYR A 56 -1.05 7.42 -2.11
CA TYR A 56 -0.79 7.45 -3.56
C TYR A 56 -0.53 8.87 -4.08
N ALA A 57 -1.25 9.86 -3.52
CA ALA A 57 -1.10 11.27 -3.88
C ALA A 57 0.24 11.88 -3.46
N ALA A 58 0.95 11.27 -2.50
CA ALA A 58 2.26 11.74 -2.05
C ALA A 58 3.43 11.10 -2.85
N LEU A 59 3.14 10.20 -3.79
CA LEU A 59 4.15 9.52 -4.61
C LEU A 59 4.36 10.24 -5.94
N SER A 60 5.56 10.10 -6.51
CA SER A 60 5.76 10.49 -7.91
C SER A 60 4.88 9.64 -8.85
N PRO A 61 4.52 10.12 -10.05
CA PRO A 61 3.63 9.37 -10.95
C PRO A 61 4.09 7.93 -11.23
N LEU A 62 5.40 7.74 -11.42
CA LEU A 62 5.97 6.41 -11.63
C LEU A 62 5.88 5.52 -10.39
N ALA A 63 6.16 6.07 -9.21
CA ALA A 63 6.06 5.35 -7.95
C ALA A 63 4.61 4.99 -7.60
N ALA A 64 3.66 5.89 -7.89
CA ALA A 64 2.23 5.63 -7.74
C ALA A 64 1.77 4.51 -8.69
N LEU A 65 2.16 4.55 -9.97
CA LEU A 65 1.85 3.50 -10.94
C LEU A 65 2.42 2.15 -10.51
N HIS A 66 3.68 2.12 -10.08
CA HIS A 66 4.33 0.91 -9.57
C HIS A 66 3.55 0.33 -8.38
N ALA A 67 3.24 1.14 -7.38
CA ALA A 67 2.50 0.70 -6.20
C ALA A 67 1.09 0.18 -6.55
N ARG A 68 0.38 0.82 -7.49
CA ARG A 68 -0.95 0.37 -7.95
C ARG A 68 -0.90 -1.03 -8.58
N ILE A 69 0.06 -1.25 -9.48
CA ILE A 69 0.23 -2.55 -10.15
C ILE A 69 0.67 -3.60 -9.13
N ALA A 70 1.59 -3.24 -8.22
CA ALA A 70 2.02 -4.12 -7.15
C ALA A 70 0.84 -4.53 -6.27
N ASP A 71 0.02 -3.60 -5.80
CA ASP A 71 -1.16 -3.91 -4.97
C ASP A 71 -2.11 -4.86 -5.70
N GLY A 72 -2.45 -4.59 -6.96
CA GLY A 72 -3.35 -5.45 -7.76
C GLY A 72 -2.78 -6.85 -8.04
N LEU A 73 -1.48 -6.96 -8.34
CA LEU A 73 -0.82 -8.28 -8.46
C LEU A 73 -0.86 -9.04 -7.13
N SER A 74 -0.71 -8.31 -6.04
CA SER A 74 -0.63 -8.85 -4.69
C SER A 74 -2.01 -9.28 -4.14
N ASP A 75 -3.11 -8.90 -4.82
CA ASP A 75 -4.49 -9.39 -4.60
C ASP A 75 -4.78 -10.70 -5.35
N LEU A 76 -3.92 -11.14 -6.27
CA LEU A 76 -4.08 -12.43 -6.95
C LEU A 76 -3.95 -13.57 -5.94
N ARG A 77 -4.92 -14.50 -5.99
CA ARG A 77 -5.03 -15.62 -5.05
C ARG A 77 -3.87 -16.60 -5.29
N ASP A 78 -3.04 -16.81 -4.27
CA ASP A 78 -1.95 -17.80 -4.27
C ASP A 78 -2.02 -18.65 -2.99
N GLU A 79 -1.94 -19.97 -3.15
CA GLU A 79 -1.96 -20.94 -2.06
C GLU A 79 -0.59 -21.05 -1.35
N LYS A 80 0.50 -20.60 -1.99
CA LYS A 80 1.87 -20.73 -1.49
C LYS A 80 2.35 -19.41 -0.87
N THR A 81 1.78 -19.11 0.28
CA THR A 81 1.98 -17.87 1.04
C THR A 81 3.41 -17.69 1.55
N MET A 82 4.31 -17.13 0.73
CA MET A 82 5.50 -16.42 1.20
C MET A 82 5.77 -15.21 0.29
N GLY A 83 5.76 -13.99 0.86
CA GLY A 83 6.29 -12.79 0.19
C GLY A 83 5.40 -12.13 -0.88
N HIS A 84 4.07 -12.15 -0.73
CA HIS A 84 3.10 -11.62 -1.70
C HIS A 84 3.43 -10.24 -2.28
N TYR A 85 3.84 -9.30 -1.44
CA TYR A 85 4.13 -7.94 -1.90
C TYR A 85 5.50 -7.84 -2.59
N TRP A 86 6.47 -8.68 -2.20
CA TRP A 86 7.82 -8.61 -2.76
C TRP A 86 7.85 -9.07 -4.23
N TRP A 87 7.23 -10.22 -4.53
CA TRP A 87 7.12 -10.67 -5.92
C TRP A 87 6.21 -9.75 -6.74
N ALA A 88 5.13 -9.23 -6.15
CA ALA A 88 4.22 -8.31 -6.83
C ALA A 88 4.92 -6.99 -7.17
N SER A 89 5.77 -6.49 -6.28
CA SER A 89 6.62 -5.32 -6.53
C SER A 89 7.63 -5.58 -7.67
N ALA A 90 8.25 -6.76 -7.70
CA ALA A 90 9.15 -7.14 -8.80
C ALA A 90 8.39 -7.29 -10.13
N GLY A 91 7.23 -7.93 -10.11
CA GLY A 91 6.33 -8.08 -11.27
C GLY A 91 5.87 -6.72 -11.81
N ALA A 92 5.51 -5.78 -10.94
CA ALA A 92 5.16 -4.42 -11.33
C ALA A 92 6.31 -3.70 -12.04
N ALA A 93 7.54 -3.83 -11.52
CA ALA A 93 8.72 -3.24 -12.16
C ALA A 93 8.99 -3.85 -13.55
N LEU A 94 8.85 -5.17 -13.68
CA LEU A 94 9.01 -5.87 -14.96
C LEU A 94 7.94 -5.47 -15.99
N LEU A 95 6.68 -5.31 -15.57
CA LEU A 95 5.59 -4.88 -16.46
C LEU A 95 5.83 -3.47 -17.00
N ILE A 96 6.19 -2.53 -16.12
CA ILE A 96 6.47 -1.14 -16.50
C ILE A 96 7.68 -1.09 -17.44
N GLY A 97 8.80 -1.68 -17.02
CA GLY A 97 10.04 -1.68 -17.81
C GLY A 97 9.88 -2.40 -19.15
N GLY A 98 9.22 -3.56 -19.16
CA GLY A 98 8.95 -4.33 -20.37
C GLY A 98 8.07 -3.58 -21.35
N THR A 99 7.02 -2.90 -20.88
CA THR A 99 6.14 -2.09 -21.72
C THR A 99 6.90 -0.91 -22.32
N ALA A 100 7.67 -0.18 -21.50
CA ALA A 100 8.49 0.93 -21.99
C ALA A 100 9.52 0.49 -23.04
N ALA A 101 10.22 -0.63 -22.81
CA ALA A 101 11.18 -1.20 -23.75
C ALA A 101 10.49 -1.62 -25.06
N LEU A 102 9.33 -2.27 -24.98
CA LEU A 102 8.55 -2.67 -26.14
C LEU A 102 8.09 -1.46 -26.96
N THR A 103 7.58 -0.41 -26.30
CA THR A 103 7.17 0.82 -26.99
C THR A 103 8.34 1.48 -27.72
N LEU A 104 9.50 1.58 -27.08
CA LEU A 104 10.71 2.14 -27.72
C LEU A 104 11.13 1.30 -28.93
N LEU A 105 11.09 -0.03 -28.82
CA LEU A 105 11.45 -0.92 -29.92
C LEU A 105 10.48 -0.81 -31.10
N LEU A 106 9.18 -0.67 -30.84
CA LEU A 106 8.16 -0.46 -31.87
C LEU A 106 8.33 0.89 -32.58
N ILE A 107 8.65 1.96 -31.84
CA ILE A 107 8.93 3.28 -32.42
C ILE A 107 10.19 3.20 -33.29
N ALA A 108 11.27 2.58 -32.79
CA ALA A 108 12.51 2.42 -33.54
C ALA A 108 12.34 1.59 -34.82
N ALA A 109 11.45 0.59 -34.81
CA ALA A 109 11.15 -0.22 -35.99
C ALA A 109 10.26 0.48 -37.03
N ALA A 110 9.58 1.57 -36.65
CA ALA A 110 8.68 2.34 -37.51
C ALA A 110 9.33 3.59 -38.13
N LEU A 111 10.53 3.94 -37.70
CA LEU A 111 11.36 5.03 -38.23
C LEU A 111 12.35 4.50 -39.29
#